data_AF-A0A1Z4RL16-F1
#
_entry.id   AF-A0A1Z4RL16-F1
#
_cell.length_a   1.000
_cell.length_b   1.000
_cell.length_c   1.000
_cell.angle_alpha   90.00
_cell.angle_beta   90.00
_cell.angle_gamma   90.00
#
_symmetry.space_group_name_H-M   'P 1'
#
loop_
_entity.id
_entity.type
_entity.pdbx_description
1 polymer ?
#
loop_
_entity_poly.entity_id
_entity_poly.type
_entity_poly.pdbx_seq_one_letter_code
_entity_poly.pdbx_strand_id
1 'polypeptide(L)'
;MSSLSDQLSDHFTPGASGVGDSLYPNFGNGGYDATHYQVNLNITDVATSTLDATTNINAIATQDLSSFNLDFIGFTVNEITVNGESAQFSRNGQELTIIPPEFITTGETFNVAVNYSGAPTPINSVAFTFPVPTGWIITENGSFVLSEPDGAANFYPVNDHPLDRASYTFNVTVPEPYEVAANGVLEQTLDNGETTTYTFEARDPMVSYLTTINIDQDFKLETSISESGVLIRNYFASDIAQEKLELFDLQPAMVDFFSEIYGTYPFEVYGAVVVNAETGSALETQTLSIFGVDTLDREDLEGTIAHETAHQWFGNHLALSDWQDIWLNESLATYSQGLWVEHSQGALALDEWVKEQYSFIAENFDTLVIPGAPPKDDLFNSAVYEWGALGLHALRLAIGDDDFFASLRTYYDRYSGDNVKPEDFIAVVKEISQEDVQLFDRWIYSDTLASIPELNLFAGTLQNDILCGTSADELYSGLAGDDTIYGNGGMDTLIGNGGDDIIYGNGSEDFIDGGEGSDIIWLCGAATVVLATGVGSDTLNNFQLASTKLQIGDIDINSLSFFDSSRGAQIFQSEDLLATITGESASTLSDNVTDIFV
;
A
#
# COMPACT_ATOMS: atom_id res chain seq x y z
N MET A 1 -54.58 -23.29 -15.01
CA MET A 1 -53.96 -23.44 -13.68
C MET A 1 -52.50 -23.68 -13.99
N SER A 2 -51.63 -22.66 -13.87
CA SER A 2 -50.20 -22.97 -13.77
C SER A 2 -50.05 -23.75 -12.46
N SER A 3 -49.28 -24.83 -12.47
CA SER A 3 -49.10 -25.66 -11.28
C SER A 3 -48.40 -24.83 -10.20
N LEU A 4 -48.55 -25.20 -8.93
CA LEU A 4 -47.79 -24.58 -7.83
C LEU A 4 -46.27 -24.55 -8.12
N SER A 5 -45.76 -25.47 -8.94
CA SER A 5 -44.38 -25.50 -9.43
C SER A 5 -44.00 -24.30 -10.31
N ASP A 6 -44.91 -23.82 -11.17
CA ASP A 6 -44.69 -22.65 -12.03
C ASP A 6 -44.77 -21.34 -11.24
N GLN A 7 -45.46 -21.32 -10.10
CA GLN A 7 -45.50 -20.16 -9.21
C GLN A 7 -44.34 -20.13 -8.20
N LEU A 8 -43.74 -21.29 -7.89
CA LEU A 8 -42.52 -21.38 -7.08
C LEU A 8 -41.28 -20.99 -7.90
N SER A 9 -41.23 -21.30 -9.20
CA SER A 9 -40.09 -20.95 -10.07
C SER A 9 -39.88 -19.46 -10.31
N ASP A 10 -40.89 -18.61 -10.08
CA ASP A 10 -40.75 -17.14 -10.19
C ASP A 10 -40.11 -16.51 -8.94
N HIS A 11 -39.96 -17.27 -7.85
CA HIS A 11 -39.40 -16.78 -6.57
C HIS A 11 -37.92 -17.13 -6.36
N PHE A 12 -37.44 -18.25 -6.90
CA PHE A 12 -36.03 -18.64 -6.81
C PHE A 12 -35.27 -18.12 -8.02
N THR A 13 -34.16 -17.43 -7.78
CA THR A 13 -33.33 -16.84 -8.82
C THR A 13 -31.89 -17.34 -8.73
N PRO A 14 -31.14 -17.36 -9.85
CA PRO A 14 -29.71 -17.62 -9.79
C PRO A 14 -29.02 -16.63 -8.86
N GLY A 15 -28.01 -17.10 -8.11
CA GLY A 15 -27.02 -16.25 -7.49
C GLY A 15 -26.23 -15.47 -8.56
N ALA A 16 -25.65 -14.34 -8.16
CA ALA A 16 -24.82 -13.55 -9.06
C ALA A 16 -23.50 -14.29 -9.35
N SER A 17 -22.98 -14.16 -10.56
CA SER A 17 -21.70 -14.72 -11.03
C SER A 17 -20.51 -13.78 -10.81
N GLY A 18 -20.58 -13.01 -9.73
CA GLY A 18 -19.73 -11.85 -9.46
C GLY A 18 -20.29 -11.09 -8.26
N VAL A 19 -19.45 -10.72 -7.28
CA VAL A 19 -19.91 -9.91 -6.13
C VAL A 19 -20.09 -8.43 -6.47
N GLY A 20 -19.57 -7.99 -7.62
CA GLY A 20 -19.73 -6.63 -8.13
C GLY A 20 -18.58 -5.67 -7.81
N ASP A 21 -17.37 -6.19 -7.66
CA ASP A 21 -16.13 -5.40 -7.54
C ASP A 21 -15.93 -4.45 -8.73
N SER A 22 -15.37 -3.27 -8.44
CA SER A 22 -15.23 -2.20 -9.45
C SER A 22 -14.17 -2.49 -10.50
N LEU A 23 -13.09 -3.18 -10.15
CA LEU A 23 -12.01 -3.56 -11.08
C LEU A 23 -12.23 -4.94 -11.70
N TYR A 24 -12.75 -5.88 -10.91
CA TYR A 24 -12.91 -7.29 -11.25
C TYR A 24 -14.37 -7.76 -11.03
N PRO A 25 -15.34 -7.28 -11.83
CA PRO A 25 -16.77 -7.52 -11.59
C PRO A 25 -17.23 -8.99 -11.68
N ASN A 26 -16.36 -9.90 -12.14
CA ASN A 26 -16.62 -11.33 -12.20
C ASN A 26 -15.91 -12.12 -11.09
N PHE A 27 -15.23 -11.46 -10.15
CA PHE A 27 -14.66 -12.14 -8.98
C PHE A 27 -15.74 -12.36 -7.94
N GLY A 28 -15.63 -13.48 -7.24
CA GLY A 28 -16.60 -13.93 -6.27
C GLY A 28 -18.00 -14.15 -6.85
N ASN A 29 -18.94 -14.43 -5.97
CA ASN A 29 -20.26 -14.95 -6.28
C ASN A 29 -21.28 -14.40 -5.27
N GLY A 30 -22.49 -14.12 -5.73
CA GLY A 30 -23.57 -13.60 -4.89
C GLY A 30 -24.64 -14.64 -4.56
N GLY A 31 -25.42 -14.33 -3.53
CA GLY A 31 -26.61 -15.09 -3.14
C GLY A 31 -26.38 -16.15 -2.05
N TYR A 32 -25.16 -16.31 -1.59
CA TYR A 32 -24.80 -17.05 -0.39
C TYR A 32 -23.58 -16.41 0.30
N ASP A 33 -23.32 -16.85 1.52
CA ASP A 33 -22.17 -16.50 2.37
C ASP A 33 -21.49 -17.81 2.76
N ALA A 34 -20.20 -17.99 2.42
CA ALA A 34 -19.45 -19.18 2.75
C ALA A 34 -18.89 -19.07 4.18
N THR A 35 -19.28 -20.01 5.04
CA THR A 35 -18.92 -19.99 6.46
C THR A 35 -17.68 -20.83 6.78
N HIS A 36 -17.43 -21.88 5.99
CA HIS A 36 -16.31 -22.78 6.21
C HIS A 36 -15.93 -23.56 4.95
N TYR A 37 -14.63 -23.69 4.68
CA TYR A 37 -14.07 -24.57 3.67
C TYR A 37 -13.24 -25.68 4.32
N GLN A 38 -13.57 -26.93 4.00
CA GLN A 38 -12.69 -28.05 4.27
C GLN A 38 -12.08 -28.53 2.96
N VAL A 39 -10.81 -28.19 2.75
CA VAL A 39 -10.05 -28.50 1.54
C VAL A 39 -9.24 -29.78 1.77
N ASN A 40 -9.68 -30.88 1.16
CA ASN A 40 -9.03 -32.18 1.28
C ASN A 40 -8.26 -32.49 0.00
N LEU A 41 -6.93 -32.59 0.10
CA LEU A 41 -6.04 -32.80 -1.03
C LEU A 41 -5.27 -34.09 -0.82
N ASN A 42 -5.29 -34.97 -1.81
CA ASN A 42 -4.40 -36.11 -1.89
C ASN A 42 -3.45 -35.90 -3.07
N ILE A 43 -2.25 -35.44 -2.79
CA ILE A 43 -1.21 -35.21 -3.80
C ILE A 43 -0.61 -36.57 -4.17
N THR A 44 -0.91 -37.03 -5.38
CA THR A 44 -0.48 -38.35 -5.88
C THR A 44 0.86 -38.31 -6.61
N ASP A 45 1.23 -37.14 -7.15
CA ASP A 45 2.53 -36.88 -7.77
C ASP A 45 2.94 -35.43 -7.48
N VAL A 46 3.94 -35.25 -6.62
CA VAL A 46 4.38 -33.91 -6.19
C VAL A 46 5.08 -33.16 -7.32
N ALA A 47 5.81 -33.86 -8.20
CA ALA A 47 6.57 -33.24 -9.29
C ALA A 47 5.66 -32.55 -10.33
N THR A 48 4.39 -32.97 -10.41
CA THR A 48 3.38 -32.35 -11.26
C THR A 48 2.22 -31.74 -10.46
N SER A 49 2.27 -31.83 -9.13
CA SER A 49 1.15 -31.54 -8.23
C SER A 49 -0.17 -32.19 -8.68
N THR A 50 -0.09 -33.42 -9.23
CA THR A 50 -1.29 -34.16 -9.61
C THR A 50 -2.00 -34.65 -8.34
N LEU A 51 -3.29 -34.36 -8.22
CA LEU A 51 -4.07 -34.64 -7.02
C LEU A 51 -5.44 -35.25 -7.32
N ASP A 52 -5.97 -35.94 -6.31
CA ASP A 52 -7.39 -36.21 -6.12
C ASP A 52 -7.86 -35.40 -4.90
N ALA A 53 -8.94 -34.64 -5.04
CA ALA A 53 -9.36 -33.71 -3.99
C ALA A 53 -10.87 -33.59 -3.85
N THR A 54 -11.27 -33.19 -2.65
CA THR A 54 -12.64 -32.82 -2.32
C THR A 54 -12.63 -31.56 -1.47
N THR A 55 -13.28 -30.51 -1.95
CA THR A 55 -13.57 -29.32 -1.14
C THR A 55 -15.01 -29.39 -0.68
N ASN A 56 -15.21 -29.38 0.64
CA ASN A 56 -16.52 -29.27 1.26
C ASN A 56 -16.73 -27.82 1.74
N ILE A 57 -17.84 -27.22 1.36
CA ILE A 57 -18.15 -25.81 1.60
C ILE A 57 -19.45 -25.78 2.40
N ASN A 58 -19.42 -25.14 3.56
CA ASN A 58 -20.63 -24.82 4.31
C ASN A 58 -21.02 -23.39 4.02
N ALA A 59 -22.25 -23.16 3.59
CA ALA A 59 -22.73 -21.83 3.22
C ALA A 59 -24.14 -21.57 3.76
N ILE A 60 -24.49 -20.28 3.85
CA ILE A 60 -25.82 -19.79 4.18
C ILE A 60 -26.35 -19.03 2.97
N ALA A 61 -27.54 -19.39 2.48
CA ALA A 61 -28.14 -18.66 1.38
C ALA A 61 -28.59 -17.26 1.83
N THR A 62 -28.22 -16.22 1.09
CA THR A 62 -28.63 -14.82 1.35
C THR A 62 -29.82 -14.39 0.48
N GLN A 63 -30.25 -15.26 -0.43
CA GLN A 63 -31.46 -15.16 -1.24
C GLN A 63 -32.09 -16.54 -1.50
N ASP A 64 -33.27 -16.58 -2.13
CA ASP A 64 -33.87 -17.81 -2.63
C ASP A 64 -33.14 -18.22 -3.93
N LEU A 65 -32.39 -19.32 -3.88
CA LEU A 65 -31.48 -19.76 -4.95
C LEU A 65 -32.07 -20.87 -5.84
N SER A 66 -32.10 -20.61 -7.14
CA SER A 66 -32.32 -21.65 -8.16
C SER A 66 -31.01 -22.30 -8.64
N SER A 67 -29.89 -21.59 -8.46
CA SER A 67 -28.52 -22.01 -8.76
C SER A 67 -27.56 -21.03 -8.07
N PHE A 68 -26.32 -21.44 -7.85
CA PHE A 68 -25.25 -20.57 -7.35
C PHE A 68 -23.94 -20.91 -8.07
N ASN A 69 -22.89 -20.15 -7.83
CA ASN A 69 -21.62 -20.31 -8.54
C ASN A 69 -20.44 -20.37 -7.57
N LEU A 70 -19.34 -20.95 -8.04
CA LEU A 70 -18.01 -20.93 -7.44
C LEU A 70 -17.00 -20.54 -8.52
N ASP A 71 -15.94 -19.85 -8.14
CA ASP A 71 -14.76 -19.66 -8.97
C ASP A 71 -13.88 -20.90 -8.89
N PHE A 72 -13.49 -21.46 -10.05
CA PHE A 72 -12.62 -22.61 -10.13
C PHE A 72 -11.86 -22.74 -11.46
N ILE A 73 -10.53 -22.90 -11.39
CA ILE A 73 -9.59 -22.87 -12.52
C ILE A 73 -8.81 -24.19 -12.64
N GLY A 74 -8.52 -24.63 -13.88
CA GLY A 74 -7.64 -25.78 -14.16
C GLY A 74 -8.26 -27.18 -14.04
N PHE A 75 -8.62 -27.61 -12.82
CA PHE A 75 -8.90 -29.04 -12.54
C PHE A 75 -10.15 -29.59 -13.22
N THR A 76 -10.19 -30.93 -13.36
CA THR A 76 -11.37 -31.65 -13.83
C THR A 76 -12.35 -31.83 -12.67
N VAL A 77 -13.58 -31.33 -12.82
CA VAL A 77 -14.67 -31.57 -11.86
C VAL A 77 -15.29 -32.93 -12.15
N ASN A 78 -15.20 -33.84 -11.18
CA ASN A 78 -15.68 -35.21 -11.28
C ASN A 78 -17.15 -35.34 -10.84
N GLU A 79 -17.51 -34.69 -9.73
CA GLU A 79 -18.85 -34.71 -9.17
C GLU A 79 -19.06 -33.48 -8.28
N ILE A 80 -20.28 -32.96 -8.24
CA ILE A 80 -20.71 -31.98 -7.25
C ILE A 80 -21.95 -32.52 -6.56
N THR A 81 -21.96 -32.44 -5.23
CA THR A 81 -23.17 -32.70 -4.44
C THR A 81 -23.57 -31.46 -3.65
N VAL A 82 -24.86 -31.26 -3.48
CA VAL A 82 -25.45 -30.26 -2.59
C VAL A 82 -26.30 -31.01 -1.57
N ASN A 83 -26.00 -30.83 -0.29
CA ASN A 83 -26.62 -31.56 0.83
C ASN A 83 -26.54 -33.09 0.66
N GLY A 84 -25.45 -33.58 0.06
CA GLY A 84 -25.21 -35.01 -0.19
C GLY A 84 -25.95 -35.58 -1.40
N GLU A 85 -26.71 -34.77 -2.14
CA GLU A 85 -27.39 -35.17 -3.37
C GLU A 85 -26.69 -34.61 -4.61
N SER A 86 -26.61 -35.40 -5.69
CA SER A 86 -25.91 -35.01 -6.92
C SER A 86 -26.54 -33.77 -7.56
N ALA A 87 -25.71 -32.76 -7.82
CA ALA A 87 -26.10 -31.51 -8.46
C ALA A 87 -25.68 -31.48 -9.94
N GLN A 88 -26.43 -30.75 -10.76
CA GLN A 88 -26.00 -30.46 -12.13
C GLN A 88 -25.03 -29.29 -12.11
N PHE A 89 -24.05 -29.28 -13.02
CA PHE A 89 -23.13 -28.17 -13.13
C PHE A 89 -22.69 -27.90 -14.57
N SER A 90 -22.24 -26.68 -14.81
CA SER A 90 -21.58 -26.25 -16.03
C SER A 90 -20.48 -25.27 -15.72
N ARG A 91 -19.46 -25.20 -16.58
CA ARG A 91 -18.32 -24.31 -16.37
C ARG A 91 -18.08 -23.41 -17.57
N ASN A 92 -17.83 -22.13 -17.32
CA ASN A 92 -17.47 -21.13 -18.32
C ASN A 92 -16.28 -20.30 -17.84
N GLY A 93 -15.07 -20.63 -18.30
CA GLY A 93 -13.85 -20.02 -17.77
C GLY A 93 -13.63 -20.44 -16.30
N GLN A 94 -13.47 -19.46 -15.41
CA GLN A 94 -13.39 -19.69 -13.97
C GLN A 94 -14.76 -20.01 -13.34
N GLU A 95 -15.85 -19.58 -13.96
CA GLU A 95 -17.19 -19.68 -13.37
C GLU A 95 -17.73 -21.12 -13.39
N LEU A 96 -17.98 -21.70 -12.23
CA LEU A 96 -18.62 -23.01 -12.03
C LEU A 96 -20.04 -22.85 -11.51
N THR A 97 -21.02 -22.87 -12.41
CA THR A 97 -22.45 -22.78 -12.06
C THR A 97 -22.98 -24.14 -11.59
N ILE A 98 -23.64 -24.15 -10.44
CA ILE A 98 -24.20 -25.32 -9.76
C ILE A 98 -25.71 -25.16 -9.64
N ILE A 99 -26.45 -26.15 -10.13
CA ILE A 99 -27.91 -26.24 -10.01
C ILE A 99 -28.22 -27.32 -8.97
N PRO A 100 -28.69 -26.93 -7.76
CA PRO A 100 -29.00 -27.89 -6.71
C PRO A 100 -30.23 -28.73 -7.08
N PRO A 101 -30.36 -29.97 -6.55
CA PRO A 101 -31.49 -30.85 -6.83
C PRO A 101 -32.81 -30.32 -6.23
N GLU A 102 -32.73 -29.60 -5.12
CA GLU A 102 -33.81 -28.82 -4.53
C GLU A 102 -33.40 -27.35 -4.45
N PHE A 103 -34.35 -26.44 -4.64
CA PHE A 103 -34.08 -25.01 -4.47
C PHE A 103 -33.74 -24.68 -3.01
N ILE A 104 -32.82 -23.74 -2.81
CA ILE A 104 -32.32 -23.37 -1.48
C ILE A 104 -33.00 -22.07 -1.06
N THR A 105 -33.58 -22.05 0.13
CA THR A 105 -34.30 -20.87 0.63
C THR A 105 -33.39 -19.90 1.37
N THR A 106 -33.72 -18.61 1.34
CA THR A 106 -32.97 -17.58 2.08
C THR A 106 -32.84 -17.94 3.57
N GLY A 107 -31.63 -17.88 4.11
CA GLY A 107 -31.30 -18.25 5.49
C GLY A 107 -31.08 -19.74 5.73
N GLU A 108 -31.25 -20.58 4.70
CA GLU A 108 -30.94 -22.00 4.77
C GLU A 108 -29.43 -22.25 4.72
N THR A 109 -28.94 -23.09 5.64
CA THR A 109 -27.59 -23.63 5.58
C THR A 109 -27.54 -24.79 4.59
N PHE A 110 -26.57 -24.80 3.71
CA PHE A 110 -26.34 -25.92 2.78
C PHE A 110 -24.86 -26.29 2.72
N ASN A 111 -24.59 -27.54 2.37
CA ASN A 111 -23.25 -28.05 2.17
C ASN A 111 -23.03 -28.38 0.69
N VAL A 112 -21.88 -27.99 0.15
CA VAL A 112 -21.46 -28.31 -1.22
C VAL A 112 -20.20 -29.15 -1.13
N ALA A 113 -20.18 -30.31 -1.79
CA ALA A 113 -18.96 -31.09 -1.95
C ALA A 113 -18.58 -31.12 -3.42
N VAL A 114 -17.41 -30.58 -3.76
CA VAL A 114 -16.85 -30.59 -5.12
C VAL A 114 -15.71 -31.58 -5.15
N ASN A 115 -15.87 -32.67 -5.90
CA ASN A 115 -14.84 -33.66 -6.16
C ASN A 115 -14.11 -33.29 -7.45
N TYR A 116 -12.79 -33.18 -7.40
CA TYR A 116 -11.97 -32.80 -8.55
C TYR A 116 -10.63 -33.52 -8.56
N SER A 117 -10.02 -33.60 -9.74
CA SER A 117 -8.70 -34.21 -9.90
C SER A 117 -7.94 -33.67 -11.10
N GLY A 118 -6.64 -33.98 -11.13
CA GLY A 118 -5.72 -33.57 -12.18
C GLY A 118 -4.53 -32.79 -11.60
N ALA A 119 -3.82 -32.09 -12.47
CA ALA A 119 -2.75 -31.18 -12.10
C ALA A 119 -3.24 -29.72 -12.26
N PRO A 120 -2.73 -28.79 -11.44
CA PRO A 120 -3.03 -27.37 -11.60
C PRO A 120 -2.58 -26.88 -12.96
N THR A 121 -3.36 -25.96 -13.54
CA THR A 121 -2.97 -25.29 -14.79
C THR A 121 -2.29 -23.97 -14.42
N PRO A 122 -1.04 -23.73 -14.84
CA PRO A 122 -0.38 -22.46 -14.56
C PRO A 122 -1.20 -21.28 -15.10
N ILE A 123 -1.41 -20.27 -14.26
CA ILE A 123 -2.05 -19.01 -14.60
C ILE A 123 -1.13 -17.84 -14.26
N ASN A 124 -1.43 -16.68 -14.84
CA ASN A 124 -0.80 -15.43 -14.43
C ASN A 124 -1.88 -14.51 -13.88
N SER A 125 -1.51 -13.70 -12.90
CA SER A 125 -2.41 -12.74 -12.30
C SER A 125 -2.87 -11.70 -13.30
N VAL A 126 -4.12 -11.28 -13.17
CA VAL A 126 -4.69 -10.16 -13.95
C VAL A 126 -4.22 -8.79 -13.47
N ALA A 127 -3.57 -8.71 -12.31
CA ALA A 127 -3.24 -7.47 -11.59
C ALA A 127 -1.95 -6.79 -12.07
N PHE A 128 -1.21 -7.40 -13.00
CA PHE A 128 0.09 -6.94 -13.47
C PHE A 128 0.14 -6.76 -14.98
N THR A 129 0.89 -5.74 -15.42
CA THR A 129 1.08 -5.42 -16.86
C THR A 129 1.98 -6.43 -17.57
N PHE A 130 2.66 -7.29 -16.81
CA PHE A 130 3.53 -8.37 -17.26
C PHE A 130 3.11 -9.69 -16.62
N PRO A 131 3.46 -10.85 -17.22
CA PRO A 131 3.05 -12.15 -16.68
C PRO A 131 3.71 -12.43 -15.32
N VAL A 132 2.90 -12.43 -14.26
CA VAL A 132 3.28 -12.87 -12.91
C VAL A 132 2.52 -14.15 -12.57
N PRO A 133 3.19 -15.29 -12.34
CA PRO A 133 2.52 -16.52 -11.93
C PRO A 133 1.72 -16.34 -10.64
N THR A 134 0.50 -16.89 -10.60
CA THR A 134 -0.36 -16.91 -9.40
C THR A 134 -1.09 -18.25 -9.32
N GLY A 135 -1.74 -18.52 -8.20
CA GLY A 135 -2.36 -19.78 -7.86
C GLY A 135 -1.36 -20.83 -7.39
N TRP A 136 -1.53 -22.06 -7.87
CA TRP A 136 -0.66 -23.18 -7.50
C TRP A 136 0.60 -23.23 -8.38
N ILE A 137 1.76 -23.01 -7.77
CA ILE A 137 3.05 -22.92 -8.44
C ILE A 137 3.90 -24.14 -8.10
N ILE A 138 4.35 -24.84 -9.15
CA ILE A 138 5.17 -26.06 -9.03
C ILE A 138 6.65 -25.66 -9.09
N THR A 139 7.46 -26.19 -8.17
CA THR A 139 8.91 -25.98 -8.09
C THR A 139 9.66 -27.29 -8.34
N GLU A 140 11.01 -27.24 -8.35
CA GLU A 140 11.82 -28.46 -8.49
C GLU A 140 11.64 -29.42 -7.30
N ASN A 141 11.47 -28.86 -6.09
CA ASN A 141 11.44 -29.61 -4.83
C ASN A 141 10.04 -29.71 -4.21
N GLY A 142 8.99 -29.23 -4.89
CA GLY A 142 7.63 -29.28 -4.37
C GLY A 142 6.70 -28.26 -5.03
N SER A 143 5.95 -27.53 -4.22
CA SER A 143 5.01 -26.51 -4.70
C SER A 143 4.64 -25.52 -3.62
N PHE A 144 4.19 -24.34 -4.01
CA PHE A 144 3.60 -23.36 -3.11
C PHE A 144 2.38 -22.69 -3.75
N VAL A 145 1.59 -21.98 -2.95
CA VAL A 145 0.41 -21.24 -3.41
C VAL A 145 0.57 -19.77 -3.06
N LEU A 146 0.47 -18.91 -4.07
CA LEU A 146 0.29 -17.45 -3.97
C LEU A 146 -1.03 -17.12 -4.63
N SER A 147 -1.89 -16.30 -4.04
CA SER A 147 -3.25 -16.17 -4.57
C SER A 147 -3.79 -14.76 -4.70
N GLU A 148 -3.03 -13.72 -4.37
CA GLU A 148 -3.51 -12.37 -4.53
C GLU A 148 -3.43 -11.86 -5.98
N PRO A 149 -4.47 -11.20 -6.52
CA PRO A 149 -5.86 -11.15 -6.04
C PRO A 149 -6.72 -12.33 -6.53
N ASP A 150 -6.20 -13.16 -7.45
CA ASP A 150 -7.00 -14.03 -8.33
C ASP A 150 -6.54 -15.50 -8.45
N GLY A 151 -5.71 -15.96 -7.50
CA GLY A 151 -5.11 -17.29 -7.56
C GLY A 151 -5.84 -18.38 -6.76
N ALA A 152 -6.73 -18.05 -5.82
CA ALA A 152 -7.32 -19.07 -4.94
C ALA A 152 -8.22 -20.04 -5.72
N ALA A 153 -8.93 -19.55 -6.73
CA ALA A 153 -9.69 -20.38 -7.67
C ALA A 153 -8.84 -21.40 -8.44
N ASN A 154 -7.52 -21.20 -8.57
CA ASN A 154 -6.59 -22.18 -9.16
C ASN A 154 -6.14 -23.27 -8.18
N PHE A 155 -6.51 -23.13 -6.90
CA PHE A 155 -6.18 -24.06 -5.83
C PHE A 155 -7.41 -24.91 -5.43
N TYR A 156 -8.57 -24.28 -5.16
CA TYR A 156 -9.81 -24.95 -4.77
C TYR A 156 -11.05 -24.18 -5.30
N PRO A 157 -12.23 -24.82 -5.41
CA PRO A 157 -13.44 -24.11 -5.79
C PRO A 157 -13.89 -23.20 -4.64
N VAL A 158 -14.02 -21.91 -4.90
CA VAL A 158 -14.10 -20.86 -3.88
C VAL A 158 -15.05 -19.74 -4.30
N ASN A 159 -15.48 -18.91 -3.36
CA ASN A 159 -16.05 -17.61 -3.66
C ASN A 159 -14.90 -16.58 -3.63
N ASP A 160 -14.27 -16.31 -4.77
CA ASP A 160 -12.93 -15.69 -4.79
C ASP A 160 -12.98 -14.15 -4.66
N HIS A 161 -13.32 -13.66 -3.47
CA HIS A 161 -13.32 -12.22 -3.20
C HIS A 161 -13.14 -11.90 -1.71
N PRO A 162 -12.45 -10.78 -1.36
CA PRO A 162 -12.35 -10.26 0.02
C PRO A 162 -13.66 -10.17 0.81
N LEU A 163 -14.80 -9.99 0.14
CA LEU A 163 -16.12 -9.84 0.76
C LEU A 163 -16.68 -11.14 1.34
N ASP A 164 -16.20 -12.31 0.92
CA ASP A 164 -16.66 -13.62 1.42
C ASP A 164 -15.53 -14.31 2.18
N ARG A 165 -15.49 -14.08 3.50
CA ARG A 165 -14.49 -14.66 4.39
C ARG A 165 -15.03 -15.88 5.11
N ALA A 166 -14.20 -16.89 5.23
CA ALA A 166 -14.58 -18.15 5.83
C ALA A 166 -13.49 -18.69 6.76
N SER A 167 -13.86 -19.63 7.62
CA SER A 167 -12.86 -20.46 8.32
C SER A 167 -12.41 -21.61 7.42
N TYR A 168 -11.23 -22.18 7.68
CA TYR A 168 -10.65 -23.23 6.84
C TYR A 168 -10.11 -24.41 7.64
N THR A 169 -10.32 -25.61 7.11
CA THR A 169 -9.57 -26.81 7.47
C THR A 169 -8.83 -27.32 6.24
N PHE A 170 -7.51 -27.44 6.32
CA PHE A 170 -6.70 -28.02 5.25
C PHE A 170 -6.25 -29.43 5.64
N ASN A 171 -6.72 -30.44 4.90
CA ASN A 171 -6.26 -31.82 5.03
C ASN A 171 -5.40 -32.18 3.81
N VAL A 172 -4.09 -32.16 3.97
CA VAL A 172 -3.14 -32.34 2.86
C VAL A 172 -2.39 -33.65 3.04
N THR A 173 -2.62 -34.58 2.13
CA THR A 173 -1.92 -35.87 2.09
C THR A 173 -0.85 -35.81 1.01
N VAL A 174 0.40 -36.08 1.39
CA VAL A 174 1.56 -36.09 0.50
C VAL A 174 2.34 -37.39 0.65
N PRO A 175 3.01 -37.88 -0.40
CA PRO A 175 3.91 -39.03 -0.29
C PRO A 175 5.15 -38.68 0.52
N GLU A 176 5.76 -39.68 1.16
CA GLU A 176 7.11 -39.52 1.73
C GLU A 176 8.13 -39.15 0.62
N PRO A 177 9.10 -38.26 0.87
CA PRO A 177 9.44 -37.62 2.15
C PRO A 177 8.84 -36.21 2.34
N TYR A 178 7.77 -35.85 1.62
CA TYR A 178 7.31 -34.46 1.60
C TYR A 178 6.58 -34.04 2.88
N GLU A 179 6.74 -32.77 3.23
CA GLU A 179 6.11 -32.07 4.35
C GLU A 179 5.20 -30.96 3.86
N VAL A 180 4.31 -30.47 4.74
CA VAL A 180 3.34 -29.42 4.41
C VAL A 180 3.39 -28.30 5.44
N ALA A 181 3.40 -27.05 4.97
CA ALA A 181 3.15 -25.85 5.76
C ALA A 181 1.97 -25.06 5.15
N ALA A 182 0.95 -24.78 5.95
CA ALA A 182 -0.25 -24.07 5.53
C ALA A 182 -0.71 -23.07 6.60
N ASN A 183 -1.72 -22.24 6.28
CA ASN A 183 -2.35 -21.33 7.26
C ASN A 183 -2.91 -22.09 8.47
N GLY A 184 -3.05 -21.39 9.60
CA GLY A 184 -3.68 -21.92 10.81
C GLY A 184 -2.76 -22.79 11.67
N VAL A 185 -3.34 -23.50 12.64
CA VAL A 185 -2.60 -24.34 13.59
C VAL A 185 -2.53 -25.77 13.08
N LEU A 186 -1.34 -26.39 13.09
CA LEU A 186 -1.18 -27.82 12.82
C LEU A 186 -1.76 -28.64 13.99
N GLU A 187 -2.91 -29.26 13.78
CA GLU A 187 -3.62 -30.04 14.80
C GLU A 187 -3.24 -31.53 14.77
N GLN A 188 -2.93 -32.05 13.58
CA GLN A 188 -2.66 -33.47 13.40
C GLN A 188 -1.66 -33.73 12.27
N THR A 189 -0.73 -34.64 12.54
CA THR A 189 0.08 -35.34 11.54
C THR A 189 -0.22 -36.83 11.64
N LEU A 190 -0.72 -37.41 10.56
CA LEU A 190 -1.09 -38.82 10.48
C LEU A 190 -0.20 -39.53 9.47
N ASP A 191 0.66 -40.41 9.97
CA ASP A 191 1.45 -41.35 9.16
C ASP A 191 0.55 -42.49 8.66
N ASN A 192 0.38 -42.58 7.33
CA ASN A 192 -0.39 -43.62 6.65
C ASN A 192 0.50 -44.72 6.02
N GLY A 193 1.80 -44.71 6.29
CA GLY A 193 2.79 -45.65 5.79
C GLY A 193 3.56 -45.14 4.56
N GLU A 194 2.88 -45.01 3.40
CA GLU A 194 3.51 -44.48 2.18
C GLU A 194 3.26 -42.98 1.97
N THR A 195 2.30 -42.42 2.72
CA THR A 195 1.92 -41.01 2.69
C THR A 195 1.73 -40.50 4.11
N THR A 196 1.80 -39.18 4.28
CA THR A 196 1.51 -38.49 5.53
C THR A 196 0.42 -37.46 5.29
N THR A 197 -0.57 -37.39 6.17
CA THR A 197 -1.64 -36.39 6.15
C THR A 197 -1.40 -35.34 7.23
N TYR A 198 -1.37 -34.07 6.82
CA TYR A 198 -1.28 -32.91 7.72
C TYR A 198 -2.65 -32.22 7.77
N THR A 199 -3.15 -31.97 8.98
CA THR A 199 -4.40 -31.24 9.21
C THR A 199 -4.09 -29.91 9.89
N PHE A 200 -4.36 -28.83 9.17
CA PHE A 200 -4.28 -27.46 9.68
C PHE A 200 -5.67 -26.87 9.87
N GLU A 201 -5.87 -26.15 10.96
CA GLU A 201 -7.12 -25.44 11.27
C GLU A 201 -6.87 -23.93 11.33
N ALA A 202 -7.44 -23.19 10.38
CA ALA A 202 -7.50 -21.72 10.38
C ALA A 202 -8.91 -21.30 10.81
N ARG A 203 -9.06 -21.02 12.11
CA ARG A 203 -10.37 -20.81 12.74
C ARG A 203 -10.91 -19.40 12.53
N ASP A 204 -10.00 -18.44 12.47
CA ASP A 204 -10.34 -17.04 12.20
C ASP A 204 -10.76 -16.88 10.74
N PRO A 205 -11.83 -16.12 10.45
CA PRO A 205 -12.26 -15.87 9.07
C PRO A 205 -11.11 -15.30 8.24
N MET A 206 -10.90 -15.89 7.07
CA MET A 206 -9.80 -15.57 6.16
C MET A 206 -10.37 -15.28 4.78
N VAL A 207 -9.77 -14.32 4.08
CA VAL A 207 -10.06 -14.05 2.67
C VAL A 207 -9.47 -15.15 1.79
N SER A 208 -10.14 -15.53 0.71
CA SER A 208 -9.72 -16.60 -0.19
C SER A 208 -8.27 -16.50 -0.67
N TYR A 209 -7.82 -15.31 -1.08
CA TYR A 209 -6.47 -15.09 -1.61
C TYR A 209 -5.35 -15.27 -0.58
N LEU A 210 -5.68 -15.19 0.72
CA LEU A 210 -4.72 -15.36 1.82
C LEU A 210 -4.43 -16.82 2.13
N THR A 211 -5.13 -17.74 1.47
CA THR A 211 -4.87 -19.18 1.59
C THR A 211 -3.55 -19.56 0.94
N THR A 212 -2.79 -20.42 1.61
CA THR A 212 -1.54 -20.97 1.10
C THR A 212 -1.33 -22.41 1.58
N ILE A 213 -0.73 -23.22 0.70
CA ILE A 213 -0.17 -24.53 1.00
C ILE A 213 1.20 -24.59 0.36
N ASN A 214 2.18 -24.99 1.17
CA ASN A 214 3.58 -25.09 0.81
C ASN A 214 4.02 -26.52 1.05
N ILE A 215 4.60 -27.14 0.03
CA ILE A 215 5.05 -28.52 0.03
C ILE A 215 6.52 -28.52 -0.34
N ASP A 216 7.35 -29.11 0.51
CA ASP A 216 8.78 -29.31 0.29
C ASP A 216 9.20 -30.67 0.86
N GLN A 217 10.39 -31.16 0.53
CA GLN A 217 10.94 -32.41 1.06
C GLN A 217 11.45 -32.28 2.49
N ASP A 218 11.77 -31.07 2.95
CA ASP A 218 12.35 -30.85 4.28
C ASP A 218 12.17 -29.39 4.71
N PHE A 219 11.28 -29.15 5.67
CA PHE A 219 11.17 -27.86 6.34
C PHE A 219 11.91 -27.86 7.68
N LYS A 220 12.80 -26.89 7.85
CA LYS A 220 13.30 -26.50 9.17
C LYS A 220 12.25 -25.65 9.87
N LEU A 221 11.51 -26.27 10.80
CA LEU A 221 10.59 -25.56 11.68
C LEU A 221 11.34 -24.86 12.83
N GLU A 222 11.25 -23.53 12.87
CA GLU A 222 11.68 -22.71 13.99
C GLU A 222 10.49 -22.11 14.72
N THR A 223 10.53 -22.06 16.05
CA THR A 223 9.42 -21.53 16.86
C THR A 223 9.91 -20.59 17.93
N SER A 224 9.14 -19.54 18.16
CA SER A 224 9.34 -18.57 19.23
C SER A 224 7.99 -18.07 19.73
N ILE A 225 7.97 -17.29 20.82
CA ILE A 225 6.73 -16.75 21.40
C ILE A 225 6.99 -15.27 21.67
N SER A 226 6.09 -14.40 21.21
CA SER A 226 6.13 -12.97 21.49
C SER A 226 5.87 -12.67 22.97
N GLU A 227 6.19 -11.47 23.43
CA GLU A 227 5.90 -11.04 24.80
C GLU A 227 4.39 -11.00 25.08
N SER A 228 3.58 -10.69 24.06
CA SER A 228 2.11 -10.76 24.10
C SER A 228 1.55 -12.19 24.07
N GLY A 229 2.39 -13.20 23.84
CA GLY A 229 2.02 -14.63 23.91
C GLY A 229 1.59 -15.25 22.58
N VAL A 230 1.82 -14.57 21.46
CA VAL A 230 1.58 -15.10 20.11
C VAL A 230 2.68 -16.11 19.77
N LEU A 231 2.28 -17.32 19.36
CA LEU A 231 3.21 -18.32 18.85
C LEU A 231 3.68 -17.91 17.45
N ILE A 232 4.99 -17.86 17.25
CA ILE A 232 5.61 -17.70 15.93
C ILE A 232 6.12 -19.06 15.46
N ARG A 233 5.75 -19.48 14.24
CA ARG A 233 6.20 -20.72 13.59
C ARG A 233 6.74 -20.45 12.19
N ASN A 234 8.05 -20.56 12.04
CA ASN A 234 8.72 -20.33 10.77
C ASN A 234 9.08 -21.66 10.10
N TYR A 235 8.71 -21.82 8.83
CA TYR A 235 9.04 -22.99 8.02
C TYR A 235 10.05 -22.57 6.97
N PHE A 236 11.30 -22.99 7.11
CA PHE A 236 12.35 -22.66 6.15
C PHE A 236 12.75 -23.88 5.35
N ALA A 237 12.79 -23.78 4.02
CA ALA A 237 13.35 -24.84 3.18
C ALA A 237 14.78 -25.15 3.65
N SER A 238 15.08 -26.43 3.89
CA SER A 238 16.28 -26.82 4.65
C SER A 238 17.61 -26.58 3.91
N ASP A 239 17.56 -26.34 2.61
CA ASP A 239 18.70 -26.02 1.76
C ASP A 239 19.04 -24.52 1.70
N ILE A 240 18.28 -23.68 2.40
CA ILE A 240 18.57 -22.25 2.60
C ILE A 240 19.57 -22.09 3.76
N ALA A 241 20.59 -21.24 3.54
CA ALA A 241 21.63 -21.00 4.52
C ALA A 241 21.10 -20.17 5.71
N GLN A 242 21.42 -20.58 6.95
CA GLN A 242 20.87 -19.96 8.16
C GLN A 242 21.15 -18.46 8.27
N GLU A 243 22.31 -18.00 7.81
CA GLU A 243 22.67 -16.58 7.85
C GLU A 243 21.71 -15.67 7.07
N LYS A 244 20.98 -16.22 6.08
CA LYS A 244 19.97 -15.49 5.33
C LYS A 244 18.62 -15.37 6.06
N LEU A 245 18.45 -16.11 7.15
CA LEU A 245 17.20 -16.25 7.88
C LEU A 245 17.22 -15.51 9.22
N GLU A 246 18.35 -14.91 9.61
CA GLU A 246 18.54 -14.27 10.93
C GLU A 246 17.53 -13.13 11.19
N LEU A 247 17.09 -12.40 10.17
CA LEU A 247 16.13 -11.29 10.35
C LEU A 247 14.72 -11.76 10.73
N PHE A 248 14.35 -13.01 10.47
CA PHE A 248 13.05 -13.54 10.89
C PHE A 248 12.95 -13.69 12.43
N ASP A 249 14.07 -13.68 13.15
CA ASP A 249 14.08 -13.65 14.63
C ASP A 249 13.45 -12.36 15.21
N LEU A 250 13.23 -11.32 14.39
CA LEU A 250 12.59 -10.06 14.79
C LEU A 250 11.05 -10.14 14.79
N GLN A 251 10.43 -11.13 14.14
CA GLN A 251 8.98 -11.23 14.03
C GLN A 251 8.22 -11.18 15.37
N PRO A 252 8.67 -11.84 16.46
CA PRO A 252 8.01 -11.68 17.76
C PRO A 252 7.94 -10.22 18.24
N ALA A 253 9.03 -9.47 18.06
CA ALA A 253 9.10 -8.07 18.47
C ALA A 253 8.25 -7.16 17.57
N MET A 254 8.19 -7.45 16.27
CA MET A 254 7.31 -6.73 15.34
C MET A 254 5.84 -6.96 15.69
N VAL A 255 5.44 -8.20 15.99
CA VAL A 255 4.08 -8.53 16.45
C VAL A 255 3.73 -7.77 17.73
N ASP A 256 4.64 -7.71 18.70
CA ASP A 256 4.41 -6.99 19.95
C ASP A 256 4.30 -5.47 19.73
N PHE A 257 5.19 -4.89 18.92
CA PHE A 257 5.16 -3.47 18.59
C PHE A 257 3.87 -3.08 17.86
N PHE A 258 3.51 -3.79 16.79
CA PHE A 258 2.26 -3.53 16.06
C PHE A 258 1.03 -3.77 16.93
N SER A 259 1.10 -4.74 17.85
CA SER A 259 0.02 -4.93 18.84
C SER A 259 -0.17 -3.71 19.76
N GLU A 260 0.91 -3.01 20.11
CA GLU A 260 0.86 -1.80 20.93
C GLU A 260 0.21 -0.62 20.19
N ILE A 261 0.56 -0.45 18.92
CA ILE A 261 0.13 0.73 18.14
C ILE A 261 -1.19 0.54 17.38
N TYR A 262 -1.58 -0.69 17.04
CA TYR A 262 -2.83 -0.98 16.30
C TYR A 262 -3.91 -1.63 17.16
N GLY A 263 -3.54 -2.47 18.11
CA GLY A 263 -4.47 -3.31 18.87
C GLY A 263 -4.03 -4.76 18.86
N THR A 264 -4.66 -5.61 19.68
CA THR A 264 -4.22 -7.01 19.89
C THR A 264 -4.07 -7.77 18.56
N TYR A 265 -3.02 -8.59 18.42
CA TYR A 265 -2.86 -9.47 17.26
C TYR A 265 -4.12 -10.33 17.03
N PRO A 266 -4.68 -10.37 15.81
CA PRO A 266 -6.01 -10.94 15.56
C PRO A 266 -6.09 -12.47 15.50
N PHE A 267 -4.96 -13.18 15.36
CA PHE A 267 -4.98 -14.62 15.03
C PHE A 267 -4.30 -15.51 16.08
N GLU A 268 -4.56 -16.83 16.01
CA GLU A 268 -4.03 -17.82 16.96
C GLU A 268 -2.50 -18.04 16.88
N VAL A 269 -1.91 -17.79 15.70
CA VAL A 269 -0.51 -18.08 15.39
C VAL A 269 -0.03 -17.15 14.28
N TYR A 270 1.27 -16.85 14.25
CA TYR A 270 1.92 -16.17 13.13
C TYR A 270 3.20 -16.91 12.72
N GLY A 271 3.80 -16.49 11.60
CA GLY A 271 5.10 -16.94 11.15
C GLY A 271 5.32 -16.67 9.68
N ALA A 272 6.45 -17.13 9.17
CA ALA A 272 6.80 -17.09 7.77
C ALA A 272 7.10 -18.48 7.21
N VAL A 273 6.85 -18.68 5.92
CA VAL A 273 7.39 -19.78 5.14
C VAL A 273 8.35 -19.23 4.10
N VAL A 274 9.59 -19.73 4.11
CA VAL A 274 10.60 -19.34 3.11
C VAL A 274 10.85 -20.54 2.21
N VAL A 275 10.43 -20.42 0.95
CA VAL A 275 10.55 -21.47 -0.06
C VAL A 275 11.82 -21.28 -0.88
N ASN A 276 12.50 -22.37 -1.26
CA ASN A 276 13.65 -22.31 -2.16
C ASN A 276 13.22 -22.19 -3.63
N ALA A 277 12.47 -21.13 -3.93
CA ALA A 277 12.03 -20.75 -5.26
C ALA A 277 11.89 -19.24 -5.35
N GLU A 278 11.97 -18.70 -6.57
CA GLU A 278 11.67 -17.29 -6.82
C GLU A 278 10.15 -17.09 -6.77
N THR A 279 9.68 -16.27 -5.84
CA THR A 279 8.26 -15.92 -5.71
C THR A 279 7.94 -14.59 -6.40
N GLY A 280 8.96 -13.76 -6.67
CA GLY A 280 8.82 -12.41 -7.23
C GLY A 280 8.53 -11.35 -6.17
N SER A 281 7.75 -11.70 -5.14
CA SER A 281 7.53 -10.88 -3.94
C SER A 281 7.25 -11.75 -2.72
N ALA A 282 7.25 -11.14 -1.54
CA ALA A 282 6.61 -11.72 -0.37
C ALA A 282 5.08 -11.53 -0.46
N LEU A 283 4.31 -12.33 0.28
CA LEU A 283 2.85 -12.20 0.37
C LEU A 283 2.38 -12.49 1.80
N GLU A 284 1.37 -11.76 2.24
CA GLU A 284 0.95 -11.65 3.64
C GLU A 284 0.05 -12.79 4.12
N THR A 285 0.06 -13.93 3.41
CA THR A 285 -0.85 -15.06 3.62
C THR A 285 -1.13 -15.31 5.10
N GLN A 286 -2.42 -15.27 5.49
CA GLN A 286 -2.83 -15.11 6.88
C GLN A 286 -2.20 -16.16 7.79
N THR A 287 -1.63 -15.74 8.92
CA THR A 287 -0.91 -16.59 9.90
C THR A 287 0.42 -17.23 9.44
N LEU A 288 0.79 -17.11 8.15
CA LEU A 288 2.01 -17.71 7.60
C LEU A 288 2.45 -16.95 6.32
N SER A 289 3.11 -15.82 6.45
CA SER A 289 3.57 -15.00 5.31
C SER A 289 4.60 -15.77 4.47
N ILE A 290 4.54 -15.70 3.15
CA ILE A 290 5.40 -16.46 2.24
C ILE A 290 6.49 -15.58 1.63
N PHE A 291 7.71 -16.13 1.57
CA PHE A 291 8.90 -15.48 1.02
C PHE A 291 9.64 -16.43 0.08
N GLY A 292 10.06 -15.93 -1.08
CA GLY A 292 10.97 -16.62 -1.98
C GLY A 292 12.43 -16.33 -1.67
N VAL A 293 13.35 -17.15 -2.17
CA VAL A 293 14.79 -16.93 -1.98
C VAL A 293 15.31 -15.64 -2.61
N ASP A 294 14.60 -15.12 -3.60
CA ASP A 294 14.86 -13.81 -4.23
C ASP A 294 14.60 -12.63 -3.29
N THR A 295 13.77 -12.80 -2.26
CA THR A 295 13.52 -11.77 -1.24
C THR A 295 14.64 -11.67 -0.20
N LEU A 296 15.35 -12.77 0.06
CA LEU A 296 16.35 -12.86 1.14
C LEU A 296 17.61 -12.01 0.92
N ASP A 297 17.90 -11.66 -0.33
CA ASP A 297 19.06 -10.86 -0.71
C ASP A 297 18.71 -9.37 -0.90
N ARG A 298 17.48 -8.95 -0.60
CA ARG A 298 17.06 -7.53 -0.66
C ARG A 298 17.70 -6.74 0.48
N GLU A 299 18.10 -5.50 0.19
CA GLU A 299 18.72 -4.61 1.20
C GLU A 299 17.75 -4.29 2.35
N ASP A 300 16.44 -4.30 2.08
CA ASP A 300 15.36 -3.95 2.98
C ASP A 300 14.55 -5.17 3.49
N LEU A 301 15.14 -6.38 3.53
CA LEU A 301 14.44 -7.59 3.99
C LEU A 301 13.76 -7.39 5.36
N GLU A 302 14.39 -6.67 6.29
CA GLU A 302 13.77 -6.35 7.59
C GLU A 302 12.48 -5.54 7.43
N GLY A 303 12.47 -4.55 6.53
CA GLY A 303 11.30 -3.78 6.15
C GLY A 303 10.23 -4.65 5.51
N THR A 304 10.60 -5.56 4.61
CA THR A 304 9.66 -6.53 4.01
C THR A 304 9.04 -7.42 5.10
N ILE A 305 9.82 -7.94 6.05
CA ILE A 305 9.28 -8.75 7.16
C ILE A 305 8.29 -7.94 8.02
N ALA A 306 8.61 -6.67 8.28
CA ALA A 306 7.71 -5.75 8.99
C ALA A 306 6.40 -5.51 8.20
N HIS A 307 6.49 -5.32 6.89
CA HIS A 307 5.35 -5.16 5.96
C HIS A 307 4.39 -6.33 6.05
N GLU A 308 4.90 -7.55 5.84
CA GLU A 308 4.08 -8.78 5.87
C GLU A 308 3.47 -9.06 7.26
N THR A 309 4.16 -8.61 8.32
CA THR A 309 3.64 -8.71 9.70
C THR A 309 2.51 -7.71 9.92
N ALA A 310 2.63 -6.48 9.43
CA ALA A 310 1.61 -5.44 9.56
C ALA A 310 0.30 -5.80 8.84
N HIS A 311 0.41 -6.47 7.69
CA HIS A 311 -0.74 -6.95 6.94
C HIS A 311 -1.68 -7.89 7.71
N GLN A 312 -1.18 -8.54 8.76
CA GLN A 312 -2.04 -9.37 9.62
C GLN A 312 -3.17 -8.52 10.27
N TRP A 313 -2.98 -7.22 10.45
CA TRP A 313 -4.04 -6.28 10.82
C TRP A 313 -4.76 -5.70 9.60
N PHE A 314 -4.01 -5.15 8.63
CA PHE A 314 -4.52 -4.41 7.49
C PHE A 314 -4.41 -5.21 6.19
N GLY A 315 -5.54 -5.62 5.63
CA GLY A 315 -5.63 -6.55 4.50
C GLY A 315 -6.15 -7.92 4.91
N ASN A 316 -5.64 -8.46 6.02
CA ASN A 316 -6.11 -9.77 6.52
C ASN A 316 -7.34 -9.63 7.41
N HIS A 317 -7.16 -9.04 8.60
CA HIS A 317 -8.26 -8.93 9.58
C HIS A 317 -9.27 -7.84 9.22
N LEU A 318 -8.77 -6.69 8.75
CA LEU A 318 -9.55 -5.64 8.08
C LEU A 318 -9.35 -5.81 6.58
N ALA A 319 -10.24 -6.56 5.95
CA ALA A 319 -10.14 -6.89 4.52
C ALA A 319 -10.82 -5.83 3.65
N LEU A 320 -10.43 -5.69 2.39
CA LEU A 320 -11.04 -4.69 1.50
C LEU A 320 -12.49 -5.03 1.16
N SER A 321 -13.28 -4.00 0.89
CA SER A 321 -14.60 -4.17 0.27
C SER A 321 -14.55 -4.17 -1.27
N ASP A 322 -13.52 -3.54 -1.85
CA ASP A 322 -13.33 -3.38 -3.30
C ASP A 322 -11.82 -3.29 -3.59
N TRP A 323 -11.36 -3.96 -4.65
CA TRP A 323 -9.95 -4.01 -5.02
C TRP A 323 -9.38 -2.65 -5.43
N GLN A 324 -10.21 -1.71 -5.90
CA GLN A 324 -9.72 -0.35 -6.24
C GLN A 324 -9.08 0.35 -5.03
N ASP A 325 -9.44 -0.07 -3.82
CA ASP A 325 -9.01 0.54 -2.56
C ASP A 325 -7.75 -0.14 -1.97
N ILE A 326 -6.99 -0.91 -2.78
CA ILE A 326 -5.80 -1.67 -2.36
C ILE A 326 -4.74 -0.83 -1.63
N TRP A 327 -4.65 0.47 -1.93
CA TRP A 327 -3.78 1.39 -1.21
C TRP A 327 -4.04 1.36 0.31
N LEU A 328 -5.27 1.10 0.76
CA LEU A 328 -5.58 1.05 2.18
C LEU A 328 -4.82 -0.08 2.88
N ASN A 329 -4.65 -1.22 2.23
CA ASN A 329 -3.81 -2.30 2.74
C ASN A 329 -2.33 -1.92 2.61
N GLU A 330 -1.92 -1.61 1.39
CA GLU A 330 -0.50 -1.54 1.03
C GLU A 330 0.18 -0.31 1.61
N SER A 331 -0.47 0.84 1.62
CA SER A 331 0.08 2.03 2.25
C SER A 331 0.19 1.90 3.76
N LEU A 332 -0.80 1.26 4.43
CA LEU A 332 -0.73 1.03 5.88
C LEU A 332 0.40 0.05 6.23
N ALA A 333 0.57 -1.02 5.45
CA ALA A 333 1.68 -1.96 5.64
C ALA A 333 3.04 -1.31 5.32
N THR A 334 3.16 -0.55 4.23
CA THR A 334 4.40 0.18 3.87
C THR A 334 4.76 1.22 4.92
N TYR A 335 3.78 2.00 5.41
CA TYR A 335 4.05 2.97 6.47
C TYR A 335 4.43 2.28 7.80
N SER A 336 3.96 1.05 8.04
CA SER A 336 4.38 0.24 9.19
C SER A 336 5.86 -0.09 9.16
N GLN A 337 6.49 -0.17 7.98
CA GLN A 337 7.94 -0.29 7.86
C GLN A 337 8.64 0.94 8.45
N GLY A 338 8.20 2.15 8.08
CA GLY A 338 8.71 3.40 8.65
C GLY A 338 8.47 3.49 10.16
N LEU A 339 7.31 3.06 10.65
CA LEU A 339 7.01 2.99 12.10
C LEU A 339 7.92 2.00 12.84
N TRP A 340 8.25 0.86 12.22
CA TRP A 340 9.23 -0.09 12.77
C TRP A 340 10.65 0.49 12.78
N VAL A 341 11.06 1.19 11.73
CA VAL A 341 12.33 1.93 11.67
C VAL A 341 12.40 2.95 12.80
N GLU A 342 11.33 3.73 13.02
CA GLU A 342 11.25 4.68 14.13
C GLU A 342 11.38 3.98 15.49
N HIS A 343 10.67 2.87 15.69
CA HIS A 343 10.71 2.11 16.94
C HIS A 343 12.10 1.56 17.25
N SER A 344 12.76 0.98 16.25
CA SER A 344 14.04 0.29 16.39
C SER A 344 15.26 1.23 16.38
N GLN A 345 15.17 2.35 15.66
CA GLN A 345 16.32 3.22 15.36
C GLN A 345 16.10 4.71 15.72
N GLY A 346 14.85 5.12 15.98
CA GLY A 346 14.47 6.46 16.42
C GLY A 346 13.99 7.39 15.28
N ALA A 347 13.46 8.56 15.66
CA ALA A 347 12.81 9.50 14.74
C ALA A 347 13.70 9.98 13.57
N LEU A 348 15.00 10.15 13.77
CA LEU A 348 15.91 10.53 12.68
C LEU A 348 16.00 9.44 11.59
N ALA A 349 15.87 8.16 11.96
CA ALA A 349 15.85 7.09 10.98
C ALA A 349 14.53 7.06 10.19
N LEU A 350 13.41 7.42 10.83
CA LEU A 350 12.15 7.65 10.13
C LEU A 350 12.26 8.81 9.13
N ASP A 351 12.86 9.94 9.52
CA ASP A 351 13.04 11.07 8.61
C ASP A 351 13.84 10.69 7.36
N GLU A 352 14.91 9.89 7.51
CA GLU A 352 15.68 9.37 6.37
C GLU A 352 14.88 8.37 5.53
N TRP A 353 14.15 7.45 6.16
CA TRP A 353 13.26 6.53 5.44
C TRP A 353 12.21 7.28 4.62
N VAL A 354 11.58 8.32 5.18
CA VAL A 354 10.59 9.14 4.45
C VAL A 354 11.23 9.89 3.29
N LYS A 355 12.46 10.42 3.46
CA LYS A 355 13.22 11.05 2.36
C LYS A 355 13.54 10.07 1.24
N GLU A 356 13.89 8.83 1.57
CA GLU A 356 14.14 7.77 0.60
C GLU A 356 12.87 7.43 -0.18
N GLN A 357 11.73 7.22 0.50
CA GLN A 357 10.44 6.99 -0.16
C GLN A 357 10.03 8.16 -1.05
N TYR A 358 10.21 9.39 -0.56
CA TYR A 358 9.91 10.59 -1.34
C TYR A 358 10.78 10.70 -2.59
N SER A 359 12.09 10.45 -2.47
CA SER A 359 13.03 10.50 -3.58
C SER A 359 12.67 9.44 -4.63
N PHE A 360 12.33 8.22 -4.20
CA PHE A 360 11.87 7.17 -5.10
C PHE A 360 10.62 7.59 -5.87
N ILE A 361 9.59 8.12 -5.18
CA ILE A 361 8.36 8.58 -5.82
C ILE A 361 8.63 9.74 -6.79
N ALA A 362 9.44 10.71 -6.40
CA ALA A 362 9.78 11.87 -7.22
C ALA A 362 10.56 11.47 -8.49
N GLU A 363 11.51 10.54 -8.38
CA GLU A 363 12.30 10.05 -9.52
C GLU A 363 11.47 9.23 -10.52
N ASN A 364 10.43 8.54 -10.03
CA ASN A 364 9.59 7.64 -10.84
C ASN A 364 8.22 8.22 -11.19
N PHE A 365 7.93 9.48 -10.80
CA PHE A 365 6.60 10.08 -10.79
C PHE A 365 5.85 9.95 -12.12
N ASP A 366 6.56 10.13 -13.25
CA ASP A 366 5.99 10.02 -14.61
C ASP A 366 5.43 8.63 -14.96
N THR A 367 5.79 7.58 -14.20
CA THR A 367 5.36 6.19 -14.41
C THR A 367 4.36 5.69 -13.37
N LEU A 368 4.10 6.49 -12.35
CA LEU A 368 3.22 6.13 -11.24
C LEU A 368 1.75 6.41 -11.57
N VAL A 369 0.87 5.66 -10.91
CA VAL A 369 -0.58 5.87 -10.98
C VAL A 369 -1.07 6.64 -9.75
N ILE A 370 -2.33 7.05 -9.75
CA ILE A 370 -2.96 7.65 -8.56
C ILE A 370 -3.25 6.52 -7.55
N PRO A 371 -2.77 6.59 -6.29
CA PRO A 371 -2.90 5.49 -5.34
C PRO A 371 -4.33 5.02 -5.11
N GLY A 372 -5.29 5.95 -5.03
CA GLY A 372 -6.72 5.65 -4.85
C GLY A 372 -7.51 5.38 -6.12
N ALA A 373 -6.83 5.24 -7.27
CA ALA A 373 -7.44 4.86 -8.54
C ALA A 373 -6.48 4.04 -9.42
N PRO A 374 -5.92 2.93 -8.90
CA PRO A 374 -5.02 2.10 -9.67
C PRO A 374 -5.79 1.41 -10.81
N PRO A 375 -5.17 1.21 -11.98
CA PRO A 375 -5.80 0.47 -13.06
C PRO A 375 -5.80 -1.03 -12.72
N LYS A 376 -6.81 -1.75 -13.21
CA LYS A 376 -7.00 -3.18 -12.92
C LYS A 376 -5.82 -4.10 -13.28
N ASP A 377 -4.96 -3.69 -14.21
CA ASP A 377 -3.80 -4.44 -14.70
C ASP A 377 -2.48 -3.88 -14.18
N ASP A 378 -2.52 -2.92 -13.25
CA ASP A 378 -1.37 -2.40 -12.51
C ASP A 378 -1.80 -2.09 -11.07
N LEU A 379 -2.50 -3.06 -10.45
CA LEU A 379 -3.12 -2.91 -9.13
C LEU A 379 -2.08 -2.59 -8.05
N PHE A 380 -0.93 -3.26 -8.16
CA PHE A 380 0.21 -3.16 -7.25
C PHE A 380 1.31 -2.23 -7.78
N ASN A 381 0.93 -1.18 -8.50
CA ASN A 381 1.87 -0.11 -8.87
C ASN A 381 2.47 0.50 -7.61
N SER A 382 3.77 0.80 -7.59
CA SER A 382 4.47 1.37 -6.43
C SER A 382 3.74 2.55 -5.77
N ALA A 383 2.98 3.36 -6.53
CA ALA A 383 2.16 4.42 -5.95
C ALA A 383 1.24 3.96 -4.80
N VAL A 384 0.63 2.77 -4.87
CA VAL A 384 -0.27 2.27 -3.81
C VAL A 384 0.49 1.90 -2.51
N TYR A 385 1.81 1.78 -2.60
CA TYR A 385 2.73 1.48 -1.49
C TYR A 385 3.37 2.77 -0.96
N GLU A 386 4.38 3.29 -1.66
CA GLU A 386 5.25 4.33 -1.09
C GLU A 386 4.57 5.70 -1.12
N TRP A 387 3.83 6.04 -2.18
CA TRP A 387 3.15 7.34 -2.25
C TRP A 387 2.01 7.41 -1.22
N GLY A 388 1.19 6.36 -1.10
CA GLY A 388 0.17 6.34 -0.06
C GLY A 388 0.75 6.28 1.35
N ALA A 389 1.90 5.63 1.58
CA ALA A 389 2.61 5.68 2.86
C ALA A 389 3.11 7.10 3.21
N LEU A 390 3.60 7.87 2.24
CA LEU A 390 3.90 9.29 2.41
C LEU A 390 2.64 10.10 2.79
N GLY A 391 1.49 9.74 2.22
CA GLY A 391 0.20 10.31 2.60
C GLY A 391 -0.18 10.05 4.07
N LEU A 392 0.08 8.84 4.57
CA LEU A 392 -0.11 8.49 5.98
C LEU A 392 0.88 9.20 6.90
N HIS A 393 2.12 9.41 6.45
CA HIS A 393 3.09 10.21 7.19
C HIS A 393 2.64 11.68 7.28
N ALA A 394 2.22 12.28 6.17
CA ALA A 394 1.68 13.63 6.14
C ALA A 394 0.44 13.77 7.04
N LEU A 395 -0.42 12.74 7.08
CA LEU A 395 -1.53 12.67 8.02
C LEU A 395 -1.03 12.71 9.47
N ARG A 396 -0.07 11.86 9.84
CA ARG A 396 0.51 11.83 11.19
C ARG A 396 1.08 13.18 11.58
N LEU A 397 1.81 13.86 10.70
CA LEU A 397 2.35 15.19 10.95
C LEU A 397 1.23 16.23 11.20
N ALA A 398 0.14 16.15 10.44
CA ALA A 398 -0.94 17.12 10.52
C ALA A 398 -1.81 16.99 11.78
N ILE A 399 -2.07 15.76 12.24
CA ILE A 399 -2.92 15.51 13.42
C ILE A 399 -2.13 15.20 14.69
N GLY A 400 -0.82 14.95 14.57
CA GLY A 400 0.05 14.56 15.66
C GLY A 400 -0.06 13.09 16.05
N ASP A 401 0.98 12.57 16.71
CA ASP A 401 1.11 11.15 17.08
C ASP A 401 -0.05 10.62 17.90
N ASP A 402 -0.48 11.36 18.93
CA ASP A 402 -1.52 10.92 19.86
C ASP A 402 -2.83 10.61 19.11
N ASP A 403 -3.26 11.52 18.24
CA ASP A 403 -4.48 11.37 17.45
C ASP A 403 -4.30 10.37 16.29
N PHE A 404 -3.12 10.31 15.69
CA PHE A 404 -2.81 9.34 14.63
C PHE A 404 -2.90 7.90 15.14
N PHE A 405 -2.17 7.56 16.20
CA PHE A 405 -2.21 6.22 16.76
C PHE A 405 -3.55 5.92 17.45
N ALA A 406 -4.24 6.93 18.00
CA ALA A 406 -5.61 6.74 18.48
C ALA A 406 -6.59 6.43 17.33
N SER A 407 -6.39 7.03 16.16
CA SER A 407 -7.18 6.74 14.95
C SER A 407 -6.94 5.30 14.48
N LEU A 408 -5.68 4.86 14.39
CA LEU A 408 -5.36 3.48 13.99
C LEU A 408 -5.96 2.44 14.94
N ARG A 409 -5.83 2.63 16.26
CA ARG A 409 -6.47 1.73 17.25
C ARG A 409 -7.99 1.75 17.15
N THR A 410 -8.58 2.92 17.02
CA THR A 410 -10.05 3.05 16.91
C THR A 410 -10.56 2.41 15.63
N TYR A 411 -9.81 2.55 14.53
CA TYR A 411 -10.14 1.95 13.24
C TYR A 411 -10.08 0.43 13.32
N TYR A 412 -8.99 -0.13 13.84
CA TYR A 412 -8.85 -1.56 14.09
C TYR A 412 -9.98 -2.10 14.99
N ASP A 413 -10.19 -1.51 16.17
CA ASP A 413 -11.20 -1.98 17.12
C ASP A 413 -12.63 -1.93 16.56
N ARG A 414 -12.95 -0.90 15.75
CA ARG A 414 -14.29 -0.67 15.22
C ARG A 414 -14.64 -1.61 14.07
N TYR A 415 -13.67 -1.90 13.22
CA TYR A 415 -13.85 -2.71 12.01
C TYR A 415 -13.18 -4.08 12.11
N SER A 416 -12.79 -4.49 13.31
CA SER A 416 -12.18 -5.78 13.60
C SER A 416 -13.02 -6.94 13.03
N GLY A 417 -12.47 -7.65 12.05
CA GLY A 417 -13.13 -8.77 11.40
C GLY A 417 -14.22 -8.33 10.42
N ASP A 418 -14.21 -7.09 9.93
CA ASP A 418 -15.12 -6.56 8.91
C ASP A 418 -14.38 -6.28 7.59
N ASN A 419 -15.15 -5.97 6.54
CA ASN A 419 -14.64 -5.44 5.29
C ASN A 419 -14.68 -3.91 5.32
N VAL A 420 -13.61 -3.26 4.90
CA VAL A 420 -13.39 -1.82 5.07
C VAL A 420 -13.28 -1.09 3.74
N LYS A 421 -13.52 0.22 3.80
CA LYS A 421 -13.32 1.18 2.69
C LYS A 421 -12.51 2.38 3.15
N PRO A 422 -11.95 3.19 2.23
CA PRO A 422 -11.30 4.45 2.56
C PRO A 422 -12.16 5.37 3.44
N GLU A 423 -13.47 5.44 3.19
CA GLU A 423 -14.36 6.32 3.96
C GLU A 423 -14.45 5.92 5.44
N ASP A 424 -14.27 4.64 5.76
CA ASP A 424 -14.28 4.13 7.12
C ASP A 424 -13.08 4.64 7.92
N PHE A 425 -11.88 4.54 7.34
CA PHE A 425 -10.65 5.07 7.94
C PHE A 425 -10.71 6.59 8.07
N ILE A 426 -11.12 7.28 7.00
CA ILE A 426 -11.27 8.75 6.99
C ILE A 426 -12.28 9.21 8.04
N ALA A 427 -13.39 8.48 8.23
CA ALA A 427 -14.39 8.81 9.25
C ALA A 427 -13.82 8.69 10.67
N VAL A 428 -13.02 7.66 10.94
CA VAL A 428 -12.34 7.50 12.24
C VAL A 428 -11.34 8.64 12.48
N VAL A 429 -10.51 8.95 11.49
CA VAL A 429 -9.55 10.05 11.59
C VAL A 429 -10.25 11.36 11.91
N LYS A 430 -11.33 11.71 11.19
CA LYS A 430 -12.13 12.93 11.44
C LYS A 430 -12.76 12.94 12.83
N GLU A 431 -13.21 11.78 13.32
CA GLU A 431 -13.77 11.66 14.66
C GLU A 431 -12.74 11.92 15.76
N ILE A 432 -11.52 11.41 15.60
CA ILE A 432 -10.47 11.53 16.61
C ILE A 432 -9.80 12.90 16.56
N SER A 433 -9.32 13.33 15.39
CA SER A 433 -8.56 14.58 15.25
C SER A 433 -9.42 15.84 15.31
N GLN A 434 -10.74 15.73 15.07
CA GLN A 434 -11.67 16.85 14.92
C GLN A 434 -11.33 17.82 13.76
N GLU A 435 -10.42 17.42 12.86
CA GLU A 435 -10.00 18.19 11.68
C GLU A 435 -10.59 17.58 10.40
N ASP A 436 -10.99 18.43 9.44
CA ASP A 436 -11.42 17.97 8.12
C ASP A 436 -10.18 17.78 7.25
N VAL A 437 -9.61 16.58 7.32
CA VAL A 437 -8.32 16.29 6.69
C VAL A 437 -8.48 16.14 5.18
N GLN A 438 -8.26 17.24 4.45
CA GLN A 438 -8.18 17.27 2.98
C GLN A 438 -6.92 16.58 2.42
N LEU A 439 -6.09 15.98 3.27
CA LEU A 439 -4.83 15.34 2.87
C LEU A 439 -5.05 14.10 2.02
N PHE A 440 -6.13 13.35 2.21
CA PHE A 440 -6.41 12.17 1.39
C PHE A 440 -6.66 12.56 -0.08
N ASP A 441 -7.40 13.65 -0.32
CA ASP A 441 -7.59 14.17 -1.69
C ASP A 441 -6.24 14.52 -2.34
N ARG A 442 -5.30 15.06 -1.54
CA ARG A 442 -3.99 15.50 -2.01
C ARG A 442 -2.99 14.36 -2.22
N TRP A 443 -2.98 13.34 -1.35
CA TRP A 443 -1.96 12.29 -1.36
C TRP A 443 -2.43 10.98 -1.98
N ILE A 444 -3.73 10.69 -1.92
CA ILE A 444 -4.29 9.42 -2.39
C ILE A 444 -5.00 9.60 -3.73
N TYR A 445 -5.65 10.74 -3.97
CA TYR A 445 -6.54 10.93 -5.13
C TYR A 445 -6.07 12.02 -6.11
N SER A 446 -4.91 12.64 -5.90
CA SER A 446 -4.34 13.66 -6.79
C SER A 446 -3.29 13.07 -7.74
N ASP A 447 -3.11 13.71 -8.89
CA ASP A 447 -2.04 13.45 -9.85
C ASP A 447 -0.80 14.35 -9.63
N THR A 448 -0.69 14.98 -8.45
CA THR A 448 0.43 15.85 -8.08
C THR A 448 1.12 15.37 -6.82
N LEU A 449 2.45 15.23 -6.86
CA LEU A 449 3.24 14.91 -5.69
C LEU A 449 3.26 16.11 -4.74
N ALA A 450 2.70 15.93 -3.57
CA ALA A 450 2.70 16.93 -2.51
C ALA A 450 4.05 16.97 -1.79
N SER A 451 4.49 18.13 -1.31
CA SER A 451 5.68 18.24 -0.47
C SER A 451 5.39 17.89 1.00
N ILE A 452 6.45 17.52 1.74
CA ILE A 452 6.44 17.40 3.21
C ILE A 452 7.36 18.48 3.80
N PRO A 453 6.84 19.69 4.08
CA PRO A 453 7.66 20.83 4.49
C PRO A 453 8.46 20.60 5.78
N GLU A 454 7.92 19.83 6.72
CA GLU A 454 8.50 19.55 8.03
C GLU A 454 9.83 18.78 7.94
N LEU A 455 10.07 18.09 6.83
CA LEU A 455 11.28 17.31 6.59
C LEU A 455 12.37 18.08 5.85
N ASN A 456 12.14 19.37 5.57
CA ASN A 456 13.10 20.20 4.85
C ASN A 456 13.56 19.55 3.53
N LEU A 457 12.66 18.85 2.81
CA LEU A 457 12.98 18.07 1.62
C LEU A 457 13.60 18.90 0.48
N PHE A 458 13.53 20.22 0.59
CA PHE A 458 14.09 21.21 -0.34
C PHE A 458 15.01 22.23 0.36
N ALA A 459 15.48 21.94 1.58
CA ALA A 459 16.48 22.77 2.23
C ALA A 459 17.90 22.32 1.84
N GLY A 460 18.78 23.30 1.66
CA GLY A 460 20.21 23.10 1.71
C GLY A 460 20.69 22.65 3.09
N THR A 461 22.00 22.63 3.25
CA THR A 461 22.70 22.36 4.49
C THR A 461 23.15 23.69 5.13
N LEU A 462 23.90 23.64 6.23
CA LEU A 462 24.53 24.84 6.80
C LEU A 462 25.86 25.20 6.10
N GLN A 463 26.05 24.78 4.85
CA GLN A 463 27.22 25.02 4.02
C GLN A 463 26.75 25.58 2.67
N ASN A 464 27.70 26.01 1.85
CA ASN A 464 27.41 26.48 0.49
C ASN A 464 26.90 25.34 -0.40
N ASP A 465 25.66 25.47 -0.86
CA ASP A 465 24.94 24.47 -1.63
C ASP A 465 24.54 24.94 -3.04
N ILE A 466 24.21 23.97 -3.89
CA ILE A 466 23.60 24.21 -5.20
C ILE A 466 22.26 23.49 -5.21
N LEU A 467 21.17 24.25 -5.11
CA LEU A 467 19.78 23.77 -5.08
C LEU A 467 19.16 23.97 -6.46
N CYS A 468 18.57 22.91 -7.02
CA CYS A 468 18.02 22.89 -8.37
C CYS A 468 16.56 22.41 -8.38
N GLY A 469 15.64 23.35 -8.55
CA GLY A 469 14.22 23.13 -8.80
C GLY A 469 13.89 22.52 -10.15
N THR A 470 12.62 22.20 -10.31
CA THR A 470 12.04 21.60 -11.51
C THR A 470 11.09 22.58 -12.20
N SER A 471 10.10 22.11 -12.95
CA SER A 471 9.05 22.96 -13.51
C SER A 471 7.79 23.04 -12.65
N ALA A 472 7.77 22.36 -11.49
CA ALA A 472 6.68 22.37 -10.53
C ALA A 472 6.77 23.57 -9.58
N ASP A 473 5.70 23.83 -8.83
CA ASP A 473 5.68 24.89 -7.80
C ASP A 473 6.39 24.38 -6.52
N GLU A 474 7.54 24.96 -6.18
CA GLU A 474 8.44 24.42 -5.14
C GLU A 474 8.80 25.45 -4.05
N LEU A 475 9.30 24.98 -2.90
CA LEU A 475 9.83 25.83 -1.82
C LEU A 475 11.28 25.44 -1.58
N TYR A 476 12.25 26.31 -1.81
CA TYR A 476 13.67 26.07 -1.49
C TYR A 476 14.18 26.96 -0.37
N SER A 477 15.08 26.42 0.46
CA SER A 477 15.70 27.15 1.57
C SER A 477 17.21 26.88 1.63
N GLY A 478 18.07 27.86 1.35
CA GLY A 478 19.54 27.73 1.41
C GLY A 478 20.08 27.42 2.82
N LEU A 479 19.44 27.98 3.85
CA LEU A 479 19.85 27.97 5.26
C LEU A 479 21.05 28.86 5.56
N ALA A 480 22.28 28.34 5.60
CA ALA A 480 23.45 29.14 5.94
C ALA A 480 24.59 28.77 5.00
N GLY A 481 25.33 29.75 4.51
CA GLY A 481 26.34 29.55 3.47
C GLY A 481 26.05 30.43 2.27
N ASP A 482 27.01 30.54 1.35
CA ASP A 482 26.77 31.25 0.09
C ASP A 482 26.22 30.26 -0.93
N ASP A 483 24.90 30.25 -1.10
CA ASP A 483 24.16 29.24 -1.85
C ASP A 483 23.86 29.67 -3.29
N THR A 484 23.58 28.68 -4.13
CA THR A 484 23.04 28.92 -5.48
C THR A 484 21.73 28.17 -5.64
N ILE A 485 20.63 28.90 -5.83
CA ILE A 485 19.28 28.35 -5.94
C ILE A 485 18.74 28.59 -7.35
N TYR A 486 18.27 27.55 -8.02
CA TYR A 486 17.60 27.61 -9.32
C TYR A 486 16.14 27.16 -9.19
N GLY A 487 15.14 28.01 -9.44
CA GLY A 487 13.72 27.63 -9.41
C GLY A 487 13.30 26.75 -10.60
N ASN A 488 13.77 27.08 -11.81
CA ASN A 488 13.59 26.31 -13.07
C ASN A 488 12.15 26.15 -13.62
N GLY A 489 11.16 26.85 -13.08
CA GLY A 489 9.78 26.88 -13.60
C GLY A 489 8.79 27.18 -12.47
N GLY A 490 7.51 26.82 -12.61
CA GLY A 490 6.56 26.90 -11.49
C GLY A 490 6.28 28.29 -10.90
N MET A 491 5.48 28.33 -9.83
CA MET A 491 5.34 29.42 -8.87
C MET A 491 6.15 29.06 -7.61
N ASP A 492 7.42 29.46 -7.57
CA ASP A 492 8.32 29.02 -6.50
C ASP A 492 8.35 29.94 -5.29
N THR A 493 8.76 29.42 -4.13
CA THR A 493 9.21 30.17 -2.96
C THR A 493 10.69 29.89 -2.74
N LEU A 494 11.57 30.85 -3.03
CA LEU A 494 13.02 30.69 -2.96
C LEU A 494 13.59 31.54 -1.83
N ILE A 495 14.17 30.90 -0.81
CA ILE A 495 14.67 31.55 0.40
C ILE A 495 16.18 31.29 0.53
N GLY A 496 17.01 32.32 0.43
CA GLY A 496 18.47 32.21 0.63
C GLY A 496 18.83 31.96 2.08
N ASN A 497 18.25 32.76 2.99
CA ASN A 497 18.46 32.81 4.43
C ASN A 497 19.75 33.52 4.87
N GLY A 498 20.94 32.92 4.83
CA GLY A 498 22.12 33.56 5.43
C GLY A 498 23.41 33.27 4.71
N GLY A 499 24.06 34.31 4.19
CA GLY A 499 25.24 34.23 3.33
C GLY A 499 25.03 35.10 2.09
N ASP A 500 26.02 35.18 1.21
CA ASP A 500 25.88 35.96 -0.04
C ASP A 500 25.37 35.04 -1.17
N ASP A 501 24.06 34.96 -1.35
CA ASP A 501 23.39 33.96 -2.19
C ASP A 501 23.22 34.37 -3.66
N ILE A 502 23.05 33.38 -4.54
CA ILE A 502 22.69 33.57 -5.95
C ILE A 502 21.39 32.82 -6.25
N ILE A 503 20.31 33.57 -6.49
CA ILE A 503 18.98 33.01 -6.72
C ILE A 503 18.52 33.29 -8.14
N TYR A 504 18.13 32.24 -8.87
CA TYR A 504 17.53 32.32 -10.20
C TYR A 504 16.07 31.88 -10.12
N GLY A 505 15.13 32.81 -10.22
CA GLY A 505 13.69 32.49 -10.20
C GLY A 505 13.29 31.58 -11.36
N ASN A 506 13.46 32.06 -12.59
CA ASN A 506 13.18 31.31 -13.84
C ASN A 506 11.75 30.72 -13.97
N GLY A 507 10.83 31.06 -13.05
CA GLY A 507 9.44 30.62 -13.03
C GLY A 507 8.43 31.73 -13.38
N SER A 508 7.18 31.49 -13.02
CA SER A 508 6.06 32.42 -13.14
C SER A 508 5.48 32.73 -11.78
N GLU A 509 5.55 33.99 -11.35
CA GLU A 509 5.03 34.48 -10.05
C GLU A 509 5.80 34.00 -8.80
N ASP A 510 7.12 33.87 -8.91
CA ASP A 510 8.00 33.45 -7.81
C ASP A 510 7.97 34.41 -6.62
N PHE A 511 8.00 33.88 -5.40
CA PHE A 511 8.33 34.60 -4.17
C PHE A 511 9.80 34.38 -3.85
N ILE A 512 10.58 35.45 -3.71
CA ILE A 512 12.03 35.38 -3.49
C ILE A 512 12.43 36.22 -2.28
N ASP A 513 13.13 35.60 -1.33
CA ASP A 513 13.75 36.27 -0.19
C ASP A 513 15.24 35.89 -0.11
N GLY A 514 16.12 36.87 -0.32
CA GLY A 514 17.57 36.65 -0.23
C GLY A 514 18.02 36.34 1.20
N GLY A 515 17.44 37.04 2.18
CA GLY A 515 17.80 36.88 3.59
C GLY A 515 18.95 37.80 4.05
N GLU A 516 19.80 37.29 4.93
CA GLU A 516 20.98 37.98 5.46
C GLU A 516 22.17 37.87 4.50
N GLY A 517 22.51 38.94 3.80
CA GLY A 517 23.67 38.90 2.91
C GLY A 517 23.60 39.96 1.83
N SER A 518 24.58 39.93 0.92
CA SER A 518 24.52 40.72 -0.32
C SER A 518 24.20 39.81 -1.49
N ASP A 519 22.91 39.61 -1.73
CA ASP A 519 22.45 38.56 -2.64
C ASP A 519 22.36 39.02 -4.09
N ILE A 520 22.42 38.06 -5.01
CA ILE A 520 22.27 38.28 -6.44
C ILE A 520 21.04 37.53 -6.93
N ILE A 521 19.98 38.28 -7.24
CA ILE A 521 18.70 37.72 -7.69
C ILE A 521 18.55 37.94 -9.20
N TRP A 522 18.25 36.88 -9.94
CA TRP A 522 17.97 36.89 -11.38
C TRP A 522 16.50 36.60 -11.63
N LEU A 523 15.78 37.63 -12.08
CA LEU A 523 14.35 37.55 -12.35
C LEU A 523 14.09 37.14 -13.79
N CYS A 524 13.14 36.22 -13.99
CA CYS A 524 12.79 35.69 -15.30
C CYS A 524 11.28 35.40 -15.37
N GLY A 525 10.44 36.39 -15.05
CA GLY A 525 9.00 36.21 -14.98
C GLY A 525 8.35 37.28 -14.11
N ALA A 526 7.08 37.08 -13.77
CA ALA A 526 6.50 37.81 -12.65
C ALA A 526 7.12 37.28 -11.34
N ALA A 527 7.35 38.16 -10.37
CA ALA A 527 7.95 37.77 -9.09
C ALA A 527 7.64 38.80 -8.00
N THR A 528 7.59 38.35 -6.75
CA THR A 528 7.64 39.20 -5.56
C THR A 528 8.97 39.00 -4.86
N VAL A 529 9.75 40.06 -4.70
CA VAL A 529 11.05 40.01 -4.03
C VAL A 529 10.97 40.76 -2.70
N VAL A 530 11.37 40.10 -1.62
CA VAL A 530 11.47 40.71 -0.29
C VAL A 530 12.72 41.58 -0.21
N LEU A 531 12.57 42.80 0.30
CA LEU A 531 13.67 43.69 0.62
C LEU A 531 13.65 43.99 2.12
N ALA A 532 14.75 43.66 2.81
CA ALA A 532 14.88 43.84 4.25
C ALA A 532 15.96 44.90 4.60
N THR A 533 15.80 45.54 5.75
CA THR A 533 16.74 46.56 6.25
C THR A 533 17.82 45.96 7.13
N GLY A 534 19.05 46.47 7.03
CA GLY A 534 20.14 46.15 7.96
C GLY A 534 20.80 44.79 7.72
N VAL A 535 20.45 44.12 6.62
CA VAL A 535 20.95 42.81 6.19
C VAL A 535 21.52 42.97 4.78
N GLY A 536 22.83 43.18 4.70
CA GLY A 536 23.58 43.42 3.45
C GLY A 536 22.88 44.32 2.41
N SER A 537 23.05 44.04 1.11
CA SER A 537 22.41 44.79 0.03
C SER A 537 22.31 43.94 -1.24
N ASP A 538 21.08 43.81 -1.73
CA ASP A 538 20.79 42.89 -2.83
C ASP A 538 20.99 43.53 -4.20
N THR A 539 21.31 42.71 -5.18
CA THR A 539 21.38 43.09 -6.59
C THR A 539 20.30 42.34 -7.37
N LEU A 540 19.31 43.07 -7.87
CA LEU A 540 18.24 42.51 -8.70
C LEU A 540 18.59 42.71 -10.18
N ASN A 541 18.59 41.60 -10.92
CA ASN A 541 18.80 41.55 -12.35
C ASN A 541 17.50 41.23 -13.09
N ASN A 542 17.36 41.79 -14.30
CA ASN A 542 16.20 41.60 -15.18
C ASN A 542 14.84 42.02 -14.57
N PHE A 543 14.84 43.08 -13.77
CA PHE A 543 13.61 43.68 -13.25
C PHE A 543 12.61 44.03 -14.36
N GLN A 544 11.32 43.76 -14.12
CA GLN A 544 10.24 44.08 -15.05
C GLN A 544 9.17 44.91 -14.36
N LEU A 545 9.03 46.18 -14.76
CA LEU A 545 8.15 47.16 -14.10
C LEU A 545 6.70 46.71 -13.86
N ALA A 546 6.12 45.90 -14.76
CA ALA A 546 4.74 45.44 -14.64
C ALA A 546 4.59 44.06 -13.98
N SER A 547 5.70 43.32 -13.81
CA SER A 547 5.70 41.91 -13.41
C SER A 547 6.39 41.69 -12.06
N THR A 548 7.29 42.58 -11.66
CA THR A 548 8.03 42.47 -10.40
C THR A 548 7.41 43.35 -9.33
N LYS A 549 7.13 42.76 -8.16
CA LYS A 549 6.74 43.45 -6.93
C LYS A 549 7.88 43.40 -5.93
N LEU A 550 8.07 44.48 -5.17
CA LEU A 550 9.07 44.59 -4.12
C LEU A 550 8.35 44.72 -2.77
N GLN A 551 8.45 43.68 -1.95
CA GLN A 551 7.83 43.64 -0.64
C GLN A 551 8.79 44.24 0.39
N ILE A 552 8.37 45.29 1.08
CA ILE A 552 9.23 46.08 1.98
C ILE A 552 8.82 45.98 3.47
N GLY A 553 8.06 44.94 3.85
CA GLY A 553 7.64 44.70 5.23
C GLY A 553 6.90 45.90 5.86
N ASP A 554 7.26 46.26 7.10
CA ASP A 554 6.67 47.41 7.83
C ASP A 554 7.26 48.78 7.43
N ILE A 555 8.06 48.85 6.36
CA ILE A 555 8.69 50.09 5.91
C ILE A 555 7.64 50.99 5.25
N ASP A 556 7.52 52.23 5.72
CA ASP A 556 6.73 53.25 5.02
C ASP A 556 7.39 53.54 3.67
N ILE A 557 6.68 53.21 2.59
CA ILE A 557 7.09 53.46 1.21
C ILE A 557 7.51 54.92 0.95
N ASN A 558 6.94 55.88 1.68
CA ASN A 558 7.28 57.30 1.55
C ASN A 558 8.62 57.66 2.20
N SER A 559 9.21 56.74 2.96
CA SER A 559 10.54 56.89 3.57
C SER A 559 11.68 56.44 2.66
N LEU A 560 11.37 55.84 1.52
CA LEU A 560 12.36 55.38 0.54
C LEU A 560 12.95 56.54 -0.27
N SER A 561 14.23 56.41 -0.61
CA SER A 561 14.92 57.34 -1.51
C SER A 561 15.65 56.59 -2.62
N PHE A 562 15.69 57.19 -3.81
CA PHE A 562 16.16 56.55 -5.03
C PHE A 562 17.30 57.35 -5.66
N PHE A 563 18.40 56.67 -6.02
CA PHE A 563 19.57 57.31 -6.63
C PHE A 563 20.09 56.52 -7.83
N ASP A 564 20.50 57.23 -8.88
CA ASP A 564 21.20 56.60 -10.01
C ASP A 564 22.65 56.32 -9.64
N SER A 565 23.11 55.12 -9.98
CA SER A 565 24.52 54.72 -9.86
C SER A 565 25.05 54.16 -11.18
N SER A 566 26.36 53.90 -11.24
CA SER A 566 26.94 53.19 -12.39
C SER A 566 26.48 51.74 -12.53
N ARG A 567 25.81 51.18 -11.51
CA ARG A 567 25.32 49.79 -11.46
C ARG A 567 23.80 49.68 -11.68
N GLY A 568 23.08 50.80 -11.71
CA GLY A 568 21.62 50.83 -11.82
C GLY A 568 20.98 51.75 -10.78
N ALA A 569 19.67 51.64 -10.62
CA ALA A 569 18.87 52.39 -9.65
C ALA A 569 19.06 51.79 -8.25
N GLN A 570 19.41 52.63 -7.27
CA GLN A 570 19.61 52.22 -5.88
C GLN A 570 18.42 52.65 -5.03
N ILE A 571 17.94 51.75 -4.17
CA ILE A 571 16.83 51.97 -3.24
C ILE A 571 17.39 52.06 -1.82
N PHE A 572 17.13 53.15 -1.13
CA PHE A 572 17.59 53.37 0.24
C PHE A 572 16.43 53.58 1.19
N GLN A 573 16.57 53.09 2.42
CA GLN A 573 15.81 53.56 3.57
C GLN A 573 16.78 54.32 4.50
N SER A 574 16.57 55.62 4.66
CA SER A 574 17.53 56.49 5.35
C SER A 574 18.95 56.38 4.75
N GLU A 575 19.92 55.82 5.48
CA GLU A 575 21.31 55.64 5.02
C GLU A 575 21.59 54.19 4.57
N ASP A 576 20.62 53.28 4.75
CA ASP A 576 20.78 51.86 4.45
C ASP A 576 20.36 51.58 2.99
N LEU A 577 21.29 51.00 2.23
CA LEU A 577 21.04 50.56 0.86
C LEU A 577 20.31 49.22 0.91
N LEU A 578 19.06 49.18 0.45
CA LEU A 578 18.26 47.96 0.42
C LEU A 578 18.61 47.11 -0.80
N ALA A 579 18.57 47.72 -1.98
CA ALA A 579 18.81 47.01 -3.23
C ALA A 579 19.34 47.91 -4.35
N THR A 580 20.07 47.29 -5.28
CA THR A 580 20.44 47.87 -6.57
C THR A 580 19.72 47.12 -7.69
N ILE A 581 18.86 47.82 -8.42
CA ILE A 581 18.14 47.30 -9.58
C ILE A 581 18.94 47.62 -10.84
N THR A 582 19.52 46.59 -11.44
CA THR A 582 20.38 46.74 -12.62
C THR A 582 19.58 47.10 -13.87
N GLY A 583 20.16 47.92 -14.73
CA GLY A 583 19.53 48.35 -15.99
C GLY A 583 18.42 49.40 -15.84
N GLU A 584 17.99 49.71 -14.62
CA GLU A 584 16.94 50.69 -14.33
C GLU A 584 17.46 52.05 -13.89
N SER A 585 16.58 53.05 -13.94
CA SER A 585 16.84 54.42 -13.46
C SER A 585 16.07 54.72 -12.18
N ALA A 586 16.60 55.61 -11.34
CA ALA A 586 15.91 56.09 -10.14
C ALA A 586 14.54 56.72 -10.46
N SER A 587 14.41 57.37 -11.63
CA SER A 587 13.12 57.86 -12.13
C SER A 587 12.13 56.74 -12.41
N THR A 588 12.57 55.59 -12.95
CA THR A 588 11.67 54.45 -13.19
C THR A 588 11.01 54.01 -11.89
N LEU A 589 11.79 53.91 -10.82
CA LEU A 589 11.29 53.45 -9.52
C LEU A 589 10.40 54.52 -8.87
N SER A 590 10.88 55.77 -8.82
CA SER A 590 10.18 56.88 -8.14
C SER A 590 8.87 57.29 -8.81
N ASP A 591 8.73 57.15 -10.13
CA ASP A 591 7.48 57.47 -10.84
C ASP A 591 6.42 56.38 -10.72
N ASN A 592 6.79 55.14 -10.34
CA ASN A 592 5.91 53.98 -10.29
C ASN A 592 5.87 53.31 -8.91
N VAL A 593 6.15 54.08 -7.86
CA VAL A 593 6.30 53.60 -6.48
C VAL A 593 5.10 52.74 -6.02
N THR A 594 3.87 53.18 -6.27
CA THR A 594 2.66 52.42 -5.87
C THR A 594 2.42 51.15 -6.66
N ASP A 595 3.06 51.01 -7.82
CA ASP A 595 2.90 49.86 -8.70
C ASP A 595 4.01 48.84 -8.47
N ILE A 596 5.16 49.25 -7.94
CA ILE A 596 6.32 48.37 -7.69
C ILE A 596 6.27 47.80 -6.27
N PHE A 597 6.01 48.64 -5.27
CA PHE A 597 6.14 48.23 -3.88
C PHE A 597 4.80 47.78 -3.31
N VAL A 598 4.83 46.68 -2.56
CA VAL A 598 3.65 46.02 -1.96
C VAL A 598 3.77 45.86 -0.45
#